data_AF-A0A3A0D9Y1-F1
#
_entry.id   AF-A0A3A0D9Y1-F1
#
_cell.length_a   1.000
_cell.length_b   1.000
_cell.length_c   1.000
_cell.angle_alpha   90.00
_cell.angle_beta   90.00
_cell.angle_gamma   90.00
#
_symmetry.space_group_name_H-M   'P 1'
#
loop_
_entity.id
_entity.type
_entity.pdbx_description
1 polymer ?
#
loop_
_entity_poly.entity_id
_entity_poly.type
_entity_poly.pdbx_seq_one_letter_code
_entity_poly.pdbx_strand_id
1 'polypeptide(L)'
;MLFLAAGGFSLAPPPELAKFALAAESDDGIEDLKKTLGEVLRARRPEEFAFLDRVMELVEDGTLPRSLVVSTFNWARKKPKHPFQYFEQGLRVRAKKIGVDL
;
A
#
# COMPACT_ATOMS: atom_id res chain seq x y z
N MET A 1 -6.96 -41.20 14.99
CA MET A 1 -8.28 -40.88 14.40
C MET A 1 -8.48 -39.37 14.55
N LEU A 2 -8.39 -38.59 13.46
CA LEU A 2 -9.50 -38.16 12.57
C LEU A 2 -10.44 -37.18 13.30
N PHE A 3 -10.80 -35.96 12.87
CA PHE A 3 -10.49 -35.00 11.79
C PHE A 3 -11.39 -33.76 12.06
N LEU A 4 -11.00 -32.54 11.63
CA LEU A 4 -11.87 -31.40 11.17
C LEU A 4 -12.91 -30.78 12.17
N ALA A 5 -13.35 -29.51 12.16
CA ALA A 5 -13.19 -28.33 11.30
C ALA A 5 -13.73 -27.08 12.02
N ALA A 6 -13.42 -25.92 11.45
CA ALA A 6 -14.23 -24.69 11.36
C ALA A 6 -14.27 -23.70 12.55
N GLY A 7 -14.03 -22.42 12.20
CA GLY A 7 -14.38 -21.28 13.04
C GLY A 7 -13.50 -20.07 12.74
N GLY A 8 -13.85 -19.31 11.71
CA GLY A 8 -13.08 -18.17 11.22
C GLY A 8 -12.73 -17.15 12.30
N PHE A 9 -11.49 -16.69 12.25
CA PHE A 9 -11.02 -15.56 13.05
C PHE A 9 -11.62 -14.27 12.45
N SER A 10 -12.89 -14.00 12.75
CA SER A 10 -13.47 -12.67 12.56
C SER A 10 -12.95 -11.78 13.68
N LEU A 11 -11.75 -11.23 13.48
CA LEU A 11 -11.34 -10.07 14.24
C LEU A 11 -12.06 -8.87 13.64
N ALA A 12 -13.25 -8.58 14.17
CA ALA A 12 -13.72 -7.21 14.16
C ALA A 12 -12.57 -6.35 14.75
N PRO A 13 -12.08 -5.33 14.02
CA PRO A 13 -11.02 -4.49 14.53
C PRO A 13 -11.49 -3.82 15.84
N PRO A 14 -10.61 -3.73 16.86
CA PRO A 14 -10.97 -3.14 18.14
C PRO A 14 -11.52 -1.71 17.95
N PRO A 15 -12.56 -1.31 18.71
CA PRO A 15 -13.34 -0.07 18.53
C PRO A 15 -12.53 1.23 18.75
N GLU A 16 -11.23 1.13 19.01
CA GLU A 16 -10.32 2.26 19.14
C GLU A 16 -9.72 2.73 17.80
N LEU A 17 -9.82 1.91 16.73
CA LEU A 17 -9.36 2.26 15.38
C LEU A 17 -10.36 3.10 14.57
N ALA A 18 -11.59 3.28 15.07
CA ALA A 18 -12.61 4.11 14.43
C ALA A 18 -12.27 5.62 14.45
N LYS A 19 -11.25 6.05 15.20
CA LYS A 19 -10.82 7.45 15.28
C LYS A 19 -9.96 7.94 14.11
N PHE A 20 -9.56 7.08 13.17
CA PHE A 20 -8.88 7.51 11.94
C PHE A 20 -9.83 7.74 10.75
N ALA A 21 -11.12 7.42 10.89
CA ALA A 21 -12.07 7.38 9.79
C ALA A 21 -12.66 8.74 9.37
N LEU A 22 -12.23 9.88 9.91
CA LEU A 22 -12.94 11.15 9.72
C LEU A 22 -12.09 12.38 9.36
N ALA A 23 -10.84 12.22 8.95
CA ALA A 23 -9.98 13.35 8.60
C ALA A 23 -9.59 13.36 7.11
N ALA A 24 -10.49 13.97 6.33
CA ALA A 24 -10.22 14.70 5.09
C ALA A 24 -9.90 13.87 3.84
N GLU A 25 -10.97 13.33 3.29
CA GLU A 25 -11.13 13.00 1.87
C GLU A 25 -10.90 14.24 1.00
N SER A 26 -9.79 14.26 0.28
CA SER A 26 -9.69 14.99 -0.98
C SER A 26 -9.08 14.00 -1.95
N ASP A 27 -9.87 13.57 -2.93
CA ASP A 27 -9.45 12.69 -4.03
C ASP A 27 -8.13 13.19 -4.67
N ASP A 28 -7.98 14.52 -4.68
CA ASP A 28 -6.77 15.25 -5.06
C ASP A 28 -5.49 14.76 -4.37
N GLY A 29 -5.55 14.34 -3.10
CA GLY A 29 -4.39 13.94 -2.32
C GLY A 29 -3.86 12.54 -2.66
N ILE A 30 -4.70 11.66 -3.20
CA ILE A 30 -4.32 10.32 -3.67
C ILE A 30 -3.76 10.43 -5.09
N GLU A 31 -4.43 11.17 -5.98
CA GLU A 31 -3.93 11.39 -7.34
C GLU A 31 -2.60 12.17 -7.34
N ASP A 32 -2.43 13.17 -6.46
CA ASP A 32 -1.14 13.86 -6.27
C ASP A 32 -0.05 12.91 -5.77
N LEU A 33 -0.38 11.99 -4.85
CA LEU A 33 0.55 10.98 -4.37
C LEU A 33 0.98 10.03 -5.48
N LYS A 34 0.03 9.52 -6.28
CA LYS A 34 0.28 8.65 -7.43
C LYS A 34 1.17 9.34 -8.47
N LYS A 35 0.84 10.58 -8.83
CA LYS A 35 1.63 11.38 -9.77
C LYS A 35 3.06 11.58 -9.26
N THR A 36 3.20 11.96 -7.98
CA THR A 36 4.50 12.11 -7.32
C THR A 36 5.29 10.80 -7.33
N LEU A 37 4.66 9.67 -7.04
CA LEU A 37 5.28 8.34 -7.08
C LEU A 37 5.76 8.01 -8.49
N GLY A 38 4.92 8.20 -9.51
CA GLY A 38 5.26 7.93 -10.90
C GLY A 38 6.44 8.76 -11.40
N GLU A 39 6.44 10.07 -11.12
CA GLU A 39 7.49 10.98 -11.54
C GLU A 39 8.83 10.70 -10.84
N VAL A 40 8.82 10.59 -9.50
CA VAL A 40 10.05 10.46 -8.71
C VAL A 40 10.65 9.05 -8.81
N LEU A 41 9.82 8.01 -8.87
CA LEU A 41 10.28 6.63 -9.05
C LEU A 41 10.59 6.31 -10.52
N ARG A 42 10.31 7.24 -11.43
CA ARG A 42 10.54 7.08 -12.87
C ARG A 42 9.76 5.88 -13.44
N ALA A 43 8.49 5.75 -13.07
CA ALA A 43 7.59 4.80 -13.71
C ALA A 43 7.42 5.19 -15.19
N ARG A 44 7.63 4.24 -16.10
CA ARG A 44 7.59 4.44 -17.55
C ARG A 44 6.73 3.40 -18.26
N ARG A 45 6.57 2.22 -17.68
CA ARG A 45 5.83 1.12 -18.28
C ARG A 45 4.37 1.16 -17.83
N PRO A 46 3.41 0.77 -18.69
CA PRO A 46 1.99 0.72 -18.30
C PRO A 46 1.75 -0.22 -17.10
N GLU A 47 2.49 -1.32 -17.00
CA GLU A 47 2.46 -2.23 -15.85
C GLU A 47 2.90 -1.57 -14.52
N GLU A 48 3.79 -0.59 -14.57
CA GLU A 48 4.25 0.15 -13.39
C GLU A 48 3.19 1.13 -12.91
N PHE A 49 2.47 1.77 -13.84
CA PHE A 49 1.33 2.62 -13.50
C PHE A 49 0.17 1.80 -12.94
N ALA A 50 -0.14 0.65 -13.54
CA ALA A 50 -1.16 -0.27 -13.02
C ALA A 50 -0.84 -0.76 -11.59
N PHE A 51 0.44 -0.98 -11.28
CA PHE A 51 0.85 -1.28 -9.91
C PHE A 51 0.60 -0.10 -8.96
N LEU A 52 0.91 1.14 -9.37
CA LEU A 52 0.61 2.32 -8.56
C LEU A 52 -0.89 2.52 -8.34
N ASP A 53 -1.71 2.27 -9.37
CA ASP A 53 -3.17 2.31 -9.29
C ASP A 53 -3.68 1.36 -8.21
N ARG A 54 -3.26 0.08 -8.28
CA ARG A 54 -3.60 -0.92 -7.25
C ARG A 54 -3.15 -0.50 -5.85
N VAL A 55 -1.98 0.10 -5.73
CA VAL A 55 -1.48 0.59 -4.43
C VAL A 55 -2.34 1.74 -3.90
N MET A 56 -2.80 2.65 -4.77
CA MET A 56 -3.69 3.74 -4.35
C MET A 56 -5.06 3.22 -3.93
N GLU A 57 -5.66 2.30 -4.67
CA GLU A 57 -6.94 1.65 -4.31
C GLU A 57 -6.86 1.02 -2.91
N LEU A 58 -5.77 0.32 -2.60
CA LEU A 58 -5.58 -0.30 -1.29
C LEU A 58 -5.31 0.72 -0.18
N VAL A 59 -4.74 1.88 -0.51
CA VAL A 59 -4.57 2.98 0.44
C VAL A 59 -5.89 3.67 0.73
N GLU A 60 -6.72 3.85 -0.30
CA GLU A 60 -8.06 4.42 -0.21
C GLU A 60 -9.00 3.53 0.60
N ASP A 61 -8.97 2.22 0.36
CA ASP A 61 -9.69 1.19 1.13
C ASP A 61 -9.13 1.03 2.57
N GLY A 62 -8.01 1.67 2.90
CA GLY A 62 -7.37 1.58 4.22
C GLY A 62 -6.68 0.25 4.52
N THR A 63 -6.74 -0.72 3.59
CA THR A 63 -6.04 -2.00 3.65
C THR A 63 -4.51 -1.81 3.69
N LEU A 64 -3.99 -0.84 2.96
CA LEU A 64 -2.57 -0.49 2.93
C LEU A 64 -2.34 0.88 3.59
N PRO A 65 -1.60 0.96 4.72
CA PRO A 65 -1.37 2.25 5.37
C PRO A 65 -0.59 3.22 4.48
N ARG A 66 -1.12 4.43 4.26
CA ARG A 66 -0.44 5.50 3.51
C ARG A 66 0.97 5.78 4.04
N SER A 67 1.17 5.71 5.36
CA SER A 67 2.47 5.89 6.00
C SER A 67 3.50 4.82 5.59
N LEU A 68 3.04 3.59 5.33
CA LEU A 68 3.89 2.50 4.84
C LEU A 68 4.35 2.77 3.41
N VAL A 69 3.44 3.25 2.55
CA VAL A 69 3.75 3.64 1.17
C VAL A 69 4.76 4.78 1.14
N VAL A 70 4.50 5.87 1.88
CA VAL A 70 5.37 7.04 1.94
C VAL A 70 6.76 6.71 2.52
N SER A 71 6.82 5.90 3.58
CA SER A 71 8.11 5.48 4.15
C SER A 71 8.92 4.60 3.20
N THR A 72 8.25 3.75 2.41
CA THR A 72 8.89 2.90 1.40
C THR A 72 9.36 3.73 0.20
N PHE A 73 8.55 4.68 -0.23
CA PHE A 73 8.90 5.67 -1.25
C PHE A 73 10.15 6.47 -0.88
N ASN A 74 10.21 7.00 0.34
CA ASN A 74 11.37 7.76 0.83
C ASN A 74 12.67 6.95 0.85
N TRP A 75 12.58 5.63 1.05
CA TRP A 75 13.72 4.73 0.94
C TRP A 75 14.08 4.44 -0.52
N ALA A 76 13.09 4.19 -1.37
CA ALA A 76 13.27 3.82 -2.77
C ALA A 76 13.81 4.98 -3.62
N ARG A 77 13.35 6.21 -3.39
CA ARG A 77 13.83 7.40 -4.12
C ARG A 77 15.32 7.69 -3.95
N LYS A 78 15.94 7.15 -2.89
CA LYS A 78 17.39 7.28 -2.61
C LYS A 78 18.23 6.27 -3.40
N LYS A 79 17.59 5.35 -4.13
CA LYS A 79 18.30 4.31 -4.90
C LYS A 79 18.80 4.89 -6.22
N PRO A 80 20.09 4.68 -6.59
CA PRO A 80 20.68 5.30 -7.76
C PRO A 80 20.16 4.71 -9.09
N LYS A 81 19.71 3.46 -9.09
CA LYS A 81 19.20 2.75 -10.26
C LYS A 81 17.85 2.10 -9.93
N HIS A 82 16.95 2.07 -10.92
CA HIS A 82 15.65 1.42 -10.86
C HIS A 82 14.84 1.69 -9.57
N PRO A 83 14.63 2.97 -9.18
CA PRO A 83 13.97 3.28 -7.92
C PRO A 83 12.54 2.70 -7.83
N PHE A 84 11.83 2.61 -8.96
CA PHE A 84 10.53 1.92 -9.03
C PHE A 84 10.60 0.45 -8.60
N GLN A 85 11.54 -0.33 -9.15
CA GLN A 85 11.64 -1.76 -8.82
C GLN A 85 11.99 -1.98 -7.35
N TYR A 86 12.83 -1.10 -6.78
CA TYR A 86 13.10 -1.12 -5.33
C TYR A 86 11.85 -0.79 -4.52
N PHE A 87 11.07 0.20 -4.95
CA PHE A 87 9.80 0.54 -4.30
C PHE A 87 8.82 -0.64 -4.35
N GLU A 88 8.57 -1.23 -5.52
CA GLU A 88 7.67 -2.35 -5.72
C GLU A 88 8.04 -3.54 -4.82
N GLN A 89 9.30 -3.98 -4.87
CA GLN A 89 9.77 -5.10 -4.04
C GLN A 89 9.73 -4.78 -2.55
N GLY A 90 10.18 -3.57 -2.17
CA GLY A 90 10.17 -3.13 -0.77
C GLY A 90 8.76 -3.05 -0.21
N LEU A 91 7.80 -2.58 -1.01
CA LEU A 91 6.40 -2.46 -0.62
C LEU A 91 5.76 -3.83 -0.53
N ARG A 92 5.96 -4.73 -1.50
CA ARG A 92 5.49 -6.13 -1.43
C ARG A 92 5.96 -6.85 -0.16
N VAL A 93 7.24 -6.73 0.16
CA VAL A 93 7.81 -7.37 1.37
C VAL A 93 7.17 -6.79 2.65
N ARG A 94 6.91 -5.48 2.68
CA ARG A 94 6.31 -4.83 3.85
C ARG A 94 4.81 -5.09 3.96
N ALA A 95 4.09 -5.11 2.84
CA ALA A 95 2.67 -5.45 2.75
C ALA A 95 2.44 -6.89 3.21
N LYS A 96 3.29 -7.83 2.78
CA LYS A 96 3.22 -9.22 3.22
C LYS A 96 3.34 -9.39 4.75
N LYS A 97 4.09 -8.50 5.42
CA LYS A 97 4.22 -8.52 6.90
C LYS A 97 2.96 -8.09 7.62
N ILE A 98 2.11 -7.29 6.98
CA ILE A 98 0.80 -6.87 7.51
C ILE A 98 -0.36 -7.72 6.96
N GLY A 99 -0.05 -8.77 6.18
CA GLY A 99 -1.06 -9.68 5.62
C GLY A 99 -1.69 -9.23 4.31
N VAL A 100 -1.12 -8.23 3.63
CA VAL A 100 -1.63 -7.68 2.36
C VAL A 100 -0.78 -8.19 1.19
N ASP A 101 -1.44 -8.62 0.09
CA ASP A 101 -0.79 -9.16 -1.11
C ASP A 101 -0.91 -8.19 -2.31
N LEU A 102 0.23 -7.82 -2.90
CA LEU A 102 0.41 -6.72 -3.87
C LEU A 102 1.04 -7.16 -5.20
#